data_AF-A0A519EI83-F1
#
_entry.id   AF-A0A519EI83-F1
#
_cell.length_a   1.000
_cell.length_b   1.000
_cell.length_c   1.000
_cell.angle_alpha   90.00
_cell.angle_beta   90.00
_cell.angle_gamma   90.00
#
_symmetry.space_group_name_H-M   'P 1'
#
loop_
_entity.id
_entity.type
_entity.pdbx_description
1 polymer ?
#
loop_
_entity_poly.entity_id
_entity_poly.type
_entity_poly.pdbx_seq_one_letter_code
_entity_poly.pdbx_strand_id
1 'polypeptide(L)'
;AAAPDVPTLMEQGVPDFDLVAWFMLYAPATMPADQRDRLREATRLVLAQPEVREKLSLQGIEGNAMNAAELDAFGKAEVAKWGEAVQRSGAQID
;
A
#
# COMPACT_ATOMS: atom_id res chain seq x y z
N ALA A 1 -11.17 -4.81 9.31
CA ALA A 1 -11.49 -3.45 9.82
C ALA A 1 -11.38 -3.34 11.34
N ALA A 2 -10.49 -2.47 11.82
CA ALA A 2 -10.27 -2.20 13.25
C ALA A 2 -11.31 -1.23 13.86
N ALA A 3 -12.10 -0.54 13.04
CA ALA A 3 -13.09 0.46 13.47
C ALA A 3 -14.38 0.38 12.61
N PRO A 4 -15.22 -0.66 12.78
CA PRO A 4 -16.39 -0.90 11.92
C PRO A 4 -17.52 0.13 12.07
N ASP A 5 -17.60 0.78 13.23
CA ASP A 5 -18.67 1.76 13.53
C ASP A 5 -18.33 3.20 13.12
N VAL A 6 -17.13 3.43 12.57
CA VAL A 6 -16.67 4.76 12.14
C VAL A 6 -16.98 4.93 10.65
N PRO A 7 -17.87 5.88 10.26
CA PRO A 7 -18.20 6.09 8.86
C PRO A 7 -17.01 6.67 8.09
N THR A 8 -16.82 6.19 6.87
CA THR A 8 -15.91 6.75 5.87
C THR A 8 -16.39 8.13 5.41
N LEU A 9 -15.52 8.89 4.74
CA LEU A 9 -15.90 10.19 4.14
C LEU A 9 -16.86 10.02 2.96
N MET A 10 -16.76 8.90 2.23
CA MET A 10 -17.68 8.56 1.15
C MET A 10 -19.11 8.34 1.68
N GLU A 11 -19.28 7.65 2.81
CA GLU A 11 -20.58 7.48 3.47
C GLU A 11 -21.16 8.81 3.99
N GLN A 12 -20.31 9.81 4.19
CA GLN A 12 -20.67 11.16 4.65
C GLN A 12 -20.90 12.14 3.50
N GLY A 13 -20.93 11.66 2.25
CA GLY A 13 -21.27 12.48 1.09
C GLY A 13 -20.10 13.18 0.41
N VAL A 14 -18.85 12.76 0.68
CA VAL A 14 -17.67 13.19 -0.09
C VAL A 14 -17.36 12.12 -1.14
N PRO A 15 -17.85 12.26 -2.38
CA PRO A 15 -17.64 11.25 -3.42
C PRO A 15 -16.15 11.15 -3.77
N ASP A 16 -15.74 9.96 -4.20
CA ASP A 16 -14.40 9.66 -4.71
C ASP A 16 -13.23 9.96 -3.74
N PHE A 17 -13.52 10.08 -2.44
CA PHE A 17 -12.49 10.25 -1.42
C PHE A 17 -11.81 8.91 -1.12
N ASP A 18 -10.70 8.64 -1.81
CA ASP A 18 -9.88 7.44 -1.64
C ASP A 18 -8.47 7.79 -1.13
N LEU A 19 -8.35 7.81 0.20
CA LEU A 19 -7.10 8.03 0.92
C LEU A 19 -6.86 6.86 1.88
N VAL A 20 -6.06 5.90 1.41
CA VAL A 20 -5.64 4.74 2.20
C VAL A 20 -4.12 4.72 2.27
N ALA A 21 -3.58 4.68 3.49
CA ALA A 21 -2.16 4.48 3.70
C ALA A 21 -1.78 3.03 3.36
N TRP A 22 -0.67 2.85 2.65
CA TRP A 22 -0.19 1.54 2.23
C TRP A 22 1.31 1.38 2.50
N PHE A 23 1.74 0.13 2.52
CA PHE A 23 3.14 -0.25 2.68
C PHE A 23 3.57 -1.08 1.48
N MET A 24 4.77 -0.80 0.95
CA MET A 24 5.38 -1.60 -0.11
C MET A 24 6.85 -1.83 0.20
N LEU A 25 7.34 -3.02 -0.13
CA LEU A 25 8.75 -3.36 -0.04
C LEU A 25 9.42 -3.11 -1.39
N TYR A 26 10.40 -2.20 -1.40
CA TYR A 26 11.23 -1.91 -2.57
C TYR A 26 12.61 -2.54 -2.43
N ALA A 27 13.21 -2.90 -3.56
CA ALA A 27 14.59 -3.34 -3.67
C ALA A 27 15.35 -2.44 -4.67
N PRO A 28 16.69 -2.34 -4.57
CA PRO A 28 17.49 -1.61 -5.56
C PRO A 28 17.24 -2.10 -6.98
N ALA A 29 17.18 -1.17 -7.94
CA ALA A 29 17.00 -1.50 -9.36
C ALA A 29 18.12 -2.40 -9.92
N THR A 30 19.32 -2.32 -9.34
CA THR A 30 20.49 -3.12 -9.69
C THR A 30 20.50 -4.52 -9.06
N MET A 31 19.55 -4.85 -8.19
CA MET A 31 19.51 -6.17 -7.54
C MET A 31 19.29 -7.28 -8.58
N PRO A 32 20.09 -8.36 -8.56
CA PRO A 32 19.90 -9.53 -9.42
C PRO A 32 18.50 -10.15 -9.31
N ALA A 33 17.98 -10.69 -10.41
CA ALA A 33 16.60 -11.18 -10.49
C ALA A 33 16.33 -12.33 -9.51
N ASP A 34 17.26 -13.27 -9.38
CA ASP A 34 17.18 -14.41 -8.46
C ASP A 34 17.08 -13.97 -6.99
N GLN A 35 17.81 -12.91 -6.61
CA GLN A 35 17.73 -12.35 -5.26
C GLN A 35 16.41 -11.63 -5.01
N ARG A 36 15.89 -10.90 -6.01
CA ARG A 36 14.57 -10.26 -5.93
C ARG A 36 13.45 -11.29 -5.80
N ASP A 37 13.52 -12.37 -6.57
CA ASP A 37 12.51 -13.43 -6.54
C ASP A 37 12.52 -14.16 -5.18
N ARG A 38 13.70 -14.40 -4.62
CA ARG A 38 13.85 -14.96 -3.27
C ARG A 38 13.25 -14.03 -2.21
N LEU A 39 13.50 -12.73 -2.28
CA LEU A 39 12.91 -11.75 -1.36
C LEU A 39 11.39 -11.74 -1.47
N ARG A 40 10.86 -11.70 -2.70
CA ARG A 40 9.42 -11.73 -2.97
C ARG A 40 8.77 -12.97 -2.37
N GLU A 41 9.36 -14.15 -2.59
CA GLU A 41 8.81 -15.39 -2.07
C GLU A 41 8.85 -15.43 -0.53
N ALA A 42 9.96 -14.99 0.09
CA ALA A 42 10.05 -14.88 1.54
C ALA A 42 8.97 -13.95 2.12
N THR A 43 8.77 -12.77 1.51
CA THR A 43 7.71 -11.83 1.92
C THR A 43 6.32 -12.46 1.79
N ARG A 44 6.03 -13.14 0.68
CA ARG A 44 4.76 -13.84 0.46
C ARG A 44 4.50 -14.89 1.53
N LEU A 45 5.52 -15.69 1.87
CA LEU A 45 5.42 -16.72 2.90
C LEU A 45 5.15 -16.12 4.29
N VAL A 46 5.86 -15.05 4.66
CA VAL A 46 5.67 -14.38 5.96
C VAL A 46 4.28 -13.75 6.06
N LEU A 47 3.82 -13.05 5.02
CA LEU A 47 2.47 -12.46 4.99
C LEU A 47 1.34 -13.51 4.94
N ALA A 48 1.67 -14.78 4.64
CA ALA A 48 0.72 -15.88 4.72
C ALA A 48 0.59 -16.47 6.13
N GLN A 49 1.52 -16.16 7.05
CA GLN A 49 1.50 -16.69 8.41
C GLN A 49 0.33 -16.08 9.21
N PRO A 50 -0.50 -16.91 9.89
CA PRO A 50 -1.65 -16.43 10.64
C PRO A 50 -1.30 -15.35 11.69
N GLU A 51 -0.22 -15.56 12.44
CA GLU A 51 0.24 -14.62 13.47
C GLU A 51 0.63 -13.24 12.91
N VAL A 52 1.18 -13.20 11.70
CA VAL A 52 1.55 -11.95 11.03
C VAL A 52 0.29 -11.25 10.54
N ARG A 53 -0.63 -12.00 9.92
CA ARG A 53 -1.92 -11.47 9.45
C ARG A 53 -2.74 -10.89 10.60
N GLU A 54 -2.77 -11.57 11.73
CA GLU A 54 -3.48 -11.11 12.93
C GLU A 54 -2.87 -9.80 13.46
N LYS A 55 -1.56 -9.73 13.62
CA LYS A 55 -0.87 -8.51 14.08
C LYS A 55 -1.06 -7.32 13.14
N LEU A 56 -1.08 -7.55 11.83
CA LEU A 56 -1.34 -6.51 10.83
C LEU A 56 -2.81 -6.06 10.89
N SER A 57 -3.76 -7.00 10.97
CA SER A 57 -5.19 -6.71 11.06
C SER A 57 -5.55 -5.89 12.31
N LEU A 58 -4.91 -6.16 13.45
CA LEU A 58 -5.07 -5.36 14.68
C LEU A 58 -4.64 -3.89 14.50
N GLN A 59 -3.75 -3.61 13.56
CA GLN A 59 -3.34 -2.25 13.19
C GLN A 59 -4.18 -1.65 12.06
N GLY A 60 -5.23 -2.34 11.61
CA GLY A 60 -6.03 -1.95 10.45
C GLY A 60 -5.35 -2.18 9.11
N ILE A 61 -4.24 -2.93 9.06
CA ILE A 61 -3.54 -3.27 7.82
C ILE A 61 -4.18 -4.52 7.23
N GLU A 62 -4.75 -4.37 6.05
CA GLU A 62 -5.35 -5.47 5.31
C GLU A 62 -4.37 -5.96 4.23
N GLY A 63 -4.19 -7.28 4.13
CA GLY A 63 -3.26 -7.86 3.17
C GLY A 63 -3.82 -7.77 1.76
N ASN A 64 -3.13 -7.04 0.87
CA ASN A 64 -3.46 -7.01 -0.55
C ASN A 64 -2.45 -7.86 -1.34
N ALA A 65 -2.93 -8.93 -1.97
CA ALA A 65 -2.08 -9.84 -2.71
C ALA A 65 -1.89 -9.32 -4.15
N MET A 66 -0.83 -8.55 -4.36
CA MET A 66 -0.43 -8.08 -5.68
C MET A 66 0.77 -8.86 -6.23
N ASN A 67 0.75 -9.14 -7.53
CA ASN A 67 1.91 -9.62 -8.26
C ASN A 67 2.89 -8.47 -8.57
N ALA A 68 4.06 -8.80 -9.13
CA ALA A 68 5.11 -7.79 -9.35
C ALA A 68 4.70 -6.68 -10.34
N ALA A 69 3.95 -7.04 -11.39
CA ALA A 69 3.46 -6.06 -12.37
C ALA A 69 2.36 -5.18 -11.79
N GLU A 70 1.48 -5.75 -10.95
CA GLU A 70 0.45 -5.00 -10.22
C GLU A 70 1.07 -4.01 -9.23
N LEU A 71 2.11 -4.41 -8.49
CA LEU A 71 2.84 -3.53 -7.57
C LEU A 71 3.50 -2.35 -8.31
N ASP A 72 4.13 -2.60 -9.46
CA ASP A 72 4.74 -1.54 -10.28
C ASP A 72 3.69 -0.56 -10.81
N ALA A 73 2.57 -1.08 -11.33
CA ALA A 73 1.45 -0.26 -11.80
C ALA A 73 0.84 0.58 -10.67
N PHE A 74 0.60 -0.03 -9.50
CA PHE A 74 0.07 0.64 -8.32
C PHE A 74 1.01 1.76 -7.84
N GLY A 75 2.31 1.49 -7.72
CA GLY A 75 3.28 2.51 -7.31
C GLY A 75 3.32 3.72 -8.26
N LYS A 76 3.27 3.47 -9.57
CA LYS A 76 3.21 4.56 -10.58
C LYS A 76 1.92 5.38 -10.46
N ALA A 77 0.78 4.72 -10.26
CA ALA A 77 -0.50 5.39 -10.10
C ALA A 77 -0.53 6.24 -8.82
N GLU A 78 -0.03 5.72 -7.70
CA GLU A 78 0.03 6.46 -6.44
C GLU A 78 0.96 7.67 -6.52
N VAL A 79 2.15 7.54 -7.13
CA VAL A 79 3.05 8.69 -7.34
C VAL A 79 2.38 9.76 -8.20
N ALA A 80 1.67 9.39 -9.25
CA ALA A 80 0.94 10.34 -10.09
C ALA A 80 -0.19 11.05 -9.30
N LYS A 81 -1.02 10.28 -8.58
CA LYS A 81 -2.13 10.79 -7.76
C LYS A 81 -1.65 11.80 -6.73
N TRP A 82 -0.62 11.43 -5.96
CA TRP A 82 -0.09 12.29 -4.89
C TRP A 82 0.70 13.48 -5.44
N GLY A 83 1.40 13.30 -6.56
CA GLY A 83 2.07 14.40 -7.26
C GLY A 83 1.10 15.50 -7.69
N GLU A 84 -0.06 15.14 -8.24
CA GLU A 84 -1.11 16.10 -8.59
C GLU A 84 -1.67 16.81 -7.34
N ALA A 85 -1.93 16.07 -6.27
CA ALA A 85 -2.46 16.62 -5.02
C ALA A 85 -1.52 17.66 -4.38
N VAL A 86 -0.21 17.39 -4.36
CA VAL A 86 0.80 18.33 -3.85
C VAL A 86 0.84 19.60 -4.70
N GLN A 87 0.86 19.46 -6.03
CA GLN A 87 0.87 20.61 -6.95
C GLN A 87 -0.38 21.49 -6.79
N ARG A 88 -1.56 20.88 -6.67
CA ARG A 88 -2.84 21.60 -6.54
C ARG A 88 -3.00 22.30 -5.19
N SER A 89 -2.49 21.69 -4.12
CA SER A 89 -2.59 22.26 -2.77
C SER A 89 -1.53 23.35 -2.51
N GLY A 90 -0.45 23.38 -3.28
CA GLY A 90 0.69 24.25 -3.01
C GLY A 90 1.51 23.80 -1.80
N ALA A 91 1.31 22.57 -1.33
CA ALA A 91 2.07 22.00 -0.22
C ALA A 91 3.56 21.92 -0.59
N GLN A 92 4.42 22.28 0.36
CA GLN A 92 5.87 22.17 0.24
C GLN A 92 6.41 21.43 1.47
N ILE A 93 7.53 20.74 1.28
CA ILE A 93 8.37 20.28 2.39
C ILE A 93 9.23 21.48 2.79
N ASP A 94 9.44 21.66 4.08
CA ASP A 94 10.27 22.71 4.69
C ASP A 94 11.75 22.63 4.28
#